data_AF-A0A506U0A6-F1
#
_entry.id   AF-A0A506U0A6-F1
#
_cell.length_a   1.000
_cell.length_b   1.000
_cell.length_c   1.000
_cell.angle_alpha   90.00
_cell.angle_beta   90.00
_cell.angle_gamma   90.00
#
_symmetry.space_group_name_H-M   'P 1'
#
loop_
_entity.id
_entity.type
_entity.pdbx_description
1 polymer ?
#
loop_
_entity_poly.entity_id
_entity_poly.type
_entity_poly.pdbx_seq_one_letter_code
_entity_poly.pdbx_strand_id
1 'polypeptide(L)'
;MDPIATSMNMRTQEIVFALFQLIVLALVLERGLFIAFDVKYWRDRINGGTKAIVTIALAFLICWRFSFDLMARVLDMSDASTLIGISITAFIVAGGSAGAMRLMQDFLGLSRTARDAAKAEQTAKKERAEAERIEAETRKRTATI
;
A
#
# COMPACT_ATOMS: atom_id res chain seq x y z
N MET A 1 33.35 -11.14 -30.40
CA MET A 1 32.35 -11.38 -29.34
C MET A 1 32.89 -10.69 -28.10
N ASP A 2 32.36 -9.52 -27.78
CA ASP A 2 32.96 -8.64 -26.78
C ASP A 2 32.56 -9.08 -25.36
N PRO A 3 33.51 -9.47 -24.50
CA PRO A 3 33.21 -9.97 -23.15
C PRO A 3 32.59 -8.88 -22.25
N ILE A 4 32.78 -7.61 -22.59
CA ILE A 4 32.24 -6.45 -21.87
C ILE A 4 30.74 -6.28 -22.11
N ALA A 5 30.24 -6.54 -23.32
CA ALA A 5 28.81 -6.45 -23.61
C ALA A 5 28.01 -7.56 -22.90
N THR A 6 28.62 -8.75 -22.77
CA THR A 6 28.00 -9.90 -22.12
C THR A 6 27.87 -9.71 -20.60
N SER A 7 28.88 -9.11 -19.95
CA SER A 7 28.85 -8.85 -18.50
C SER A 7 27.92 -7.71 -18.09
N MET A 8 27.70 -6.72 -18.95
CA MET A 8 26.64 -5.71 -18.73
C MET A 8 25.25 -6.33 -18.83
N ASN A 9 25.00 -7.16 -19.86
CA ASN A 9 23.69 -7.77 -20.05
C ASN A 9 23.28 -8.66 -18.88
N MET A 10 24.21 -9.40 -18.27
CA MET A 10 23.92 -10.24 -17.09
C MET A 10 23.49 -9.41 -15.88
N ARG A 11 24.22 -8.34 -15.54
CA ARG A 11 23.85 -7.47 -14.40
C ARG A 11 22.54 -6.73 -14.64
N THR A 12 22.33 -6.21 -15.85
CA THR A 12 21.05 -5.57 -16.20
C THR A 12 19.90 -6.56 -16.08
N GLN A 13 20.08 -7.81 -16.51
CA GLN A 13 19.06 -8.85 -16.41
C GLN A 13 18.74 -9.19 -14.94
N GLU A 14 19.73 -9.27 -14.06
CA GLU A 14 19.54 -9.51 -12.62
C GLU A 14 18.76 -8.38 -11.95
N ILE A 15 19.10 -7.12 -12.25
CA ILE A 15 18.40 -5.94 -11.72
C ILE A 15 16.96 -5.90 -12.24
N VAL A 16 16.75 -6.12 -13.54
CA VAL A 16 15.40 -6.15 -14.15
C VAL A 16 14.56 -7.26 -13.53
N PHE A 17 15.14 -8.45 -13.31
CA PHE A 17 14.45 -9.56 -12.65
C PHE A 17 14.10 -9.22 -11.20
N ALA A 18 15.02 -8.61 -10.44
CA ALA A 18 14.76 -8.17 -9.08
C ALA A 18 13.65 -7.10 -9.01
N LEU A 19 13.66 -6.13 -9.93
CA LEU A 19 12.60 -5.12 -10.04
C LEU A 19 11.25 -5.73 -10.41
N PHE A 20 11.24 -6.68 -11.35
CA PHE A 20 10.02 -7.40 -11.72
C PHE A 20 9.46 -8.17 -10.52
N GLN A 21 10.31 -8.88 -9.78
CA GLN A 21 9.92 -9.63 -8.59
C GLN A 21 9.37 -8.71 -7.49
N LEU A 22 9.94 -7.50 -7.34
CA LEU A 22 9.44 -6.45 -6.45
C LEU A 22 8.05 -5.98 -6.86
N ILE A 23 7.81 -5.72 -8.15
CA ILE A 23 6.50 -5.31 -8.67
C ILE A 23 5.45 -6.39 -8.43
N VAL A 24 5.78 -7.65 -8.74
CA VAL A 24 4.89 -8.80 -8.51
C VAL A 24 4.55 -8.91 -7.02
N LEU A 25 5.55 -8.78 -6.14
CA LEU A 25 5.36 -8.83 -4.70
C LEU A 25 4.46 -7.68 -4.20
N ALA A 26 4.66 -6.46 -4.70
CA ALA A 26 3.84 -5.31 -4.37
C ALA A 26 2.37 -5.51 -4.80
N LEU A 27 2.13 -6.04 -6.00
CA LEU A 27 0.78 -6.34 -6.49
C LEU A 27 0.09 -7.44 -5.68
N VAL A 28 0.81 -8.50 -5.32
CA VAL A 28 0.30 -9.58 -4.48
C VAL A 28 -0.06 -9.06 -3.09
N LEU A 29 0.78 -8.20 -2.50
CA LEU A 29 0.47 -7.58 -1.21
C LEU A 29 -0.74 -6.67 -1.32
N GLU A 30 -0.82 -5.83 -2.34
CA GLU A 30 -1.94 -4.91 -2.55
C GLU A 30 -3.28 -5.66 -2.71
N ARG A 31 -3.31 -6.67 -3.59
CA ARG A 31 -4.53 -7.46 -3.85
C ARG A 31 -4.84 -8.46 -2.74
N GLY A 32 -3.82 -9.08 -2.15
CA GLY A 32 -3.95 -10.02 -1.05
C GLY A 32 -4.46 -9.35 0.22
N LEU A 33 -3.92 -8.18 0.58
CA LEU A 33 -4.44 -7.41 1.72
C LEU A 33 -5.80 -6.81 1.44
N PHE A 34 -6.07 -6.36 0.21
CA PHE A 34 -7.41 -5.89 -0.14
C PHE A 34 -8.43 -6.99 0.13
N ILE A 35 -8.23 -8.20 -0.38
CA ILE A 35 -9.16 -9.33 -0.14
C ILE A 35 -9.23 -9.67 1.36
N ALA A 36 -8.09 -9.74 2.06
CA ALA A 36 -8.06 -10.07 3.48
C ALA A 36 -8.77 -9.03 4.36
N PHE A 37 -8.69 -7.74 4.02
CA PHE A 37 -9.28 -6.64 4.79
C PHE A 37 -10.64 -6.16 4.29
N ASP A 38 -11.06 -6.55 3.08
CA ASP A 38 -12.36 -6.18 2.51
C ASP A 38 -13.49 -7.10 3.00
N VAL A 39 -13.16 -8.23 3.65
CA VAL A 39 -14.13 -9.04 4.41
C VAL A 39 -14.83 -8.13 5.43
N LYS A 40 -16.16 -7.99 5.28
CA LYS A 40 -17.06 -7.12 6.05
C LYS A 40 -16.77 -7.09 7.57
N TYR A 41 -16.35 -8.24 8.11
CA TYR A 41 -16.01 -8.44 9.53
C TYR A 41 -14.80 -7.62 10.02
N TRP A 42 -13.78 -7.42 9.19
CA TRP A 42 -12.55 -6.70 9.55
C TRP A 42 -12.62 -5.20 9.23
N ARG A 43 -13.54 -4.80 8.34
CA ARG A 43 -13.75 -3.42 7.91
C ARG A 43 -14.20 -2.50 9.05
N ASP A 44 -15.09 -2.98 9.91
CA ASP A 44 -15.65 -2.20 11.02
C ASP A 44 -14.77 -2.18 12.28
N ARG A 45 -13.78 -3.09 12.35
CA ARG A 45 -12.92 -3.25 13.53
C ARG A 45 -11.51 -2.67 13.35
N ILE A 46 -11.07 -2.44 12.11
CA ILE A 46 -9.77 -1.86 11.82
C ILE A 46 -9.89 -0.39 11.42
N ASN A 47 -9.37 0.50 12.27
CA ASN A 47 -9.08 1.89 11.90
C ASN A 47 -7.98 1.94 10.81
N GLY A 48 -8.07 2.91 9.89
CA GLY A 48 -7.25 2.97 8.68
C GLY A 48 -5.72 2.87 8.87
N GLY A 49 -5.20 3.21 10.06
CA GLY A 49 -3.78 3.08 10.40
C GLY A 49 -3.27 1.64 10.60
N THR A 50 -4.11 0.72 11.08
CA THR A 50 -3.67 -0.66 11.37
C THR A 50 -3.41 -1.45 10.09
N LYS A 51 -4.12 -1.13 9.00
CA LYS A 51 -3.88 -1.73 7.68
C LYS A 51 -2.45 -1.48 7.23
N ALA A 52 -1.97 -0.24 7.36
CA ALA A 52 -0.61 0.13 6.98
C ALA A 52 0.46 -0.60 7.80
N ILE A 53 0.26 -0.73 9.11
CA ILE A 53 1.18 -1.47 9.99
C ILE A 53 1.23 -2.95 9.61
N VAL A 54 0.07 -3.56 9.33
CA VAL A 54 0.00 -4.96 8.89
C VAL A 54 0.66 -5.12 7.52
N THR A 55 0.48 -4.19 6.58
CA THR A 55 1.18 -4.21 5.30
C THR A 55 2.70 -4.19 5.48
N ILE A 56 3.20 -3.30 6.34
CA ILE A 56 4.64 -3.20 6.63
C ILE A 56 5.15 -4.49 7.27
N ALA A 57 4.42 -5.02 8.26
CA ALA A 57 4.79 -6.27 8.91
C ALA A 57 4.80 -7.47 7.95
N LEU A 58 3.80 -7.58 7.06
CA LEU A 58 3.72 -8.65 6.08
C LEU A 58 4.80 -8.53 5.01
N ALA A 59 5.05 -7.32 4.51
CA ALA A 59 6.13 -7.04 3.57
C ALA A 59 7.50 -7.38 4.19
N PHE A 60 7.72 -7.01 5.45
CA PHE A 60 8.93 -7.35 6.19
C PHE A 60 9.08 -8.86 6.37
N LEU A 61 8.02 -9.56 6.77
CA LEU A 61 8.03 -11.01 6.94
C LEU A 61 8.37 -11.73 5.63
N ILE A 62 7.81 -11.29 4.51
CA ILE A 62 8.08 -11.88 3.19
C ILE A 62 9.51 -11.57 2.75
N CYS A 63 9.96 -10.32 2.86
CA CYS A 63 11.34 -9.97 2.50
C CYS A 63 12.37 -10.72 3.37
N TRP A 64 12.06 -10.93 4.65
CA TRP A 64 12.90 -11.74 5.54
C TRP A 64 12.87 -13.23 5.16
N ARG A 65 11.68 -13.82 4.91
CA ARG A 65 11.55 -15.24 4.61
C ARG A 65 12.23 -15.66 3.30
N PHE A 66 12.29 -14.74 2.34
CA PHE A 66 12.91 -14.95 1.03
C PHE A 66 14.31 -14.33 0.92
N SER A 67 14.85 -13.74 1.99
CA SER A 67 16.10 -12.98 2.00
C SER A 67 16.18 -12.00 0.82
N PHE A 68 15.05 -11.34 0.53
CA PHE A 68 14.92 -10.46 -0.60
C PHE A 68 15.51 -9.10 -0.26
N ASP A 69 16.78 -8.91 -0.63
CA ASP A 69 17.52 -7.68 -0.45
C ASP A 69 17.76 -7.01 -1.81
N LEU A 70 16.93 -6.02 -2.13
CA LEU A 70 17.08 -5.25 -3.36
C LEU A 70 18.32 -4.38 -3.32
N MET A 71 18.70 -3.86 -2.14
CA MET A 71 19.84 -2.97 -1.99
C MET A 71 21.15 -3.73 -2.19
N ALA A 72 21.28 -4.94 -1.63
CA ALA A 72 22.44 -5.78 -1.87
C ALA A 72 22.59 -6.13 -3.37
N ARG A 73 21.48 -6.38 -4.08
CA ARG A 73 21.48 -6.70 -5.52
C ARG A 73 21.76 -5.50 -6.43
N VAL A 74 21.32 -4.31 -6.06
CA VAL A 74 21.52 -3.08 -6.87
C VAL A 74 22.87 -2.42 -6.58
N LEU A 75 23.31 -2.46 -5.32
CA LEU A 75 24.54 -1.79 -4.87
C LEU A 75 25.76 -2.73 -4.84
N ASP A 76 25.60 -3.99 -5.25
CA ASP A 76 26.65 -5.02 -5.26
C ASP A 76 27.36 -5.17 -3.91
N MET A 77 26.62 -4.90 -2.83
CA MET A 77 27.11 -4.98 -1.46
C MET A 77 26.80 -6.36 -0.91
N SER A 78 27.64 -7.35 -1.24
CA SER A 78 27.50 -8.72 -0.75
C SER A 78 27.63 -8.84 0.78
N ASP A 79 28.29 -7.87 1.42
CA ASP A 79 28.59 -7.86 2.87
C ASP A 79 27.73 -6.89 3.69
N ALA A 80 26.87 -6.09 3.05
CA ALA A 80 26.00 -5.18 3.80
C ALA A 80 24.98 -6.01 4.59
N SER A 81 24.89 -5.73 5.89
CA SER A 81 24.01 -6.43 6.84
C SER A 81 22.62 -6.67 6.24
N THR A 82 22.36 -7.92 5.86
CA THR A 82 21.19 -8.35 5.08
C THR A 82 19.88 -7.92 5.75
N LEU A 83 19.88 -7.78 7.08
CA LEU A 83 18.74 -7.28 7.85
C LEU A 83 18.37 -5.82 7.53
N ILE A 84 19.35 -4.93 7.32
CA ILE A 84 19.11 -3.52 7.01
C ILE A 84 18.57 -3.39 5.59
N GLY A 85 19.16 -4.10 4.62
CA GLY A 85 18.71 -4.09 3.23
C GLY A 85 17.32 -4.73 3.06
N ILE A 86 17.04 -5.81 3.79
CA ILE A 86 15.68 -6.40 3.89
C ILE A 86 14.69 -5.40 4.48
N SER A 87 15.07 -4.68 5.55
CA SER A 87 14.19 -3.69 6.20
C SER A 87 13.84 -2.56 5.22
N ILE A 88 14.85 -2.00 4.54
CA ILE A 88 14.67 -0.94 3.55
C ILE A 88 13.82 -1.45 2.39
N THR A 89 14.10 -2.65 1.88
CA THR A 89 13.33 -3.27 0.78
C THR A 89 11.87 -3.48 1.19
N ALA A 90 11.62 -3.94 2.41
CA ALA A 90 10.27 -4.09 2.96
C ALA A 90 9.54 -2.75 3.09
N PHE A 91 10.22 -1.69 3.52
CA PHE A 91 9.68 -0.33 3.57
C PHE A 91 9.40 0.23 2.17
N ILE A 92 10.25 -0.05 1.19
CA ILE A 92 10.03 0.33 -0.22
C ILE A 92 8.83 -0.43 -0.80
N VAL A 93 8.69 -1.73 -0.52
CA VAL A 93 7.54 -2.51 -1.00
C VAL A 93 6.24 -2.06 -0.30
N ALA A 94 6.27 -1.89 1.02
CA ALA A 94 5.10 -1.48 1.79
C ALA A 94 4.70 -0.02 1.56
N GLY A 95 5.66 0.90 1.51
CA GLY A 95 5.44 2.34 1.32
C GLY A 95 5.40 2.77 -0.15
N GLY A 96 6.14 2.09 -1.02
CA GLY A 96 6.18 2.35 -2.46
C GLY A 96 4.91 1.94 -3.19
N SER A 97 4.14 0.95 -2.71
CA SER A 97 2.83 0.62 -3.33
C SER A 97 1.86 1.81 -3.27
N ALA A 98 1.81 2.56 -2.16
CA ALA A 98 0.98 3.77 -2.04
C ALA A 98 1.50 4.94 -2.91
N GLY A 99 2.82 5.07 -3.07
CA GLY A 99 3.47 6.08 -3.92
C GLY A 99 3.34 5.78 -5.42
N ALA A 100 3.56 4.54 -5.83
CA ALA A 100 3.39 4.05 -7.19
C ALA A 100 1.91 4.07 -7.61
N MET A 101 1.00 3.77 -6.69
CA MET A 101 -0.44 3.88 -6.95
C MET A 101 -0.88 5.34 -7.04
N ARG A 102 -0.33 6.26 -6.23
CA ARG A 102 -0.52 7.71 -6.42
C ARG A 102 0.05 8.20 -7.75
N LEU A 103 1.26 7.78 -8.10
CA LEU A 103 1.86 8.11 -9.40
C LEU A 103 1.03 7.57 -10.56
N MET A 104 0.53 6.32 -10.49
CA MET A 104 -0.38 5.80 -11.51
C MET A 104 -1.71 6.55 -11.53
N GLN A 105 -2.28 6.91 -10.38
CA GLN A 105 -3.51 7.71 -10.32
C GLN A 105 -3.33 9.12 -10.88
N ASP A 106 -2.16 9.73 -10.65
CA ASP A 106 -1.79 11.06 -11.13
C ASP A 106 -1.41 11.05 -12.62
N PHE A 107 -0.79 9.96 -13.11
CA PHE A 107 -0.47 9.78 -14.53
C PHE A 107 -1.68 9.36 -15.37
N LEU A 108 -2.62 8.60 -14.80
CA LEU A 108 -3.88 8.17 -15.44
C LEU A 108 -5.05 9.15 -15.20
N GLY A 109 -4.83 10.27 -14.50
CA GLY A 109 -5.86 11.31 -14.27
C GLY A 109 -7.06 10.85 -13.41
N LEU A 110 -7.04 9.65 -12.85
CA LEU A 110 -8.11 9.06 -12.04
C LEU A 110 -8.20 9.65 -10.61
N SER A 111 -7.21 10.43 -10.18
CA SER A 111 -7.12 10.98 -8.82
C SER A 111 -8.13 12.10 -8.51
N ARG A 112 -8.69 12.80 -9.52
CA ARG A 112 -9.78 13.77 -9.27
C ARG A 112 -11.09 13.06 -8.91
N THR A 113 -11.52 12.12 -9.74
CA THR A 113 -12.82 11.44 -9.57
C THR A 113 -12.88 10.59 -8.30
N ALA A 114 -11.80 9.87 -7.95
CA ALA A 114 -11.79 9.02 -6.75
C ALA A 114 -11.73 9.82 -5.43
N ARG A 115 -10.97 10.93 -5.40
CA ARG A 115 -10.94 11.82 -4.21
C ARG A 115 -12.23 12.62 -4.06
N ASP A 116 -12.81 13.08 -5.17
CA ASP A 116 -14.06 13.82 -5.14
C ASP A 116 -15.23 12.90 -4.76
N ALA A 117 -15.23 11.65 -5.22
CA ALA A 117 -16.20 10.64 -4.79
C ALA A 117 -16.06 10.29 -3.29
N ALA A 118 -14.83 10.09 -2.80
CA ALA A 118 -14.60 9.79 -1.39
C ALA A 118 -14.94 10.97 -0.46
N LYS A 119 -14.68 12.21 -0.89
CA LYS A 119 -15.12 13.42 -0.16
C LYS A 119 -16.64 13.53 -0.19
N ALA A 120 -17.28 13.38 -1.34
CA ALA A 120 -18.73 13.47 -1.46
C ALA A 120 -19.45 12.44 -0.56
N GLU A 121 -18.93 11.21 -0.48
CA GLU A 121 -19.51 10.17 0.39
C GLU A 121 -19.32 10.48 1.88
N GLN A 122 -18.20 11.10 2.28
CA GLN A 122 -17.99 11.55 3.66
C GLN A 122 -18.89 12.73 4.03
N THR A 123 -19.08 13.70 3.12
CA THR A 123 -19.95 14.84 3.36
C THR A 123 -21.40 14.39 3.48
N ALA A 124 -21.86 13.51 2.58
CA ALA A 124 -23.23 12.95 2.62
C ALA A 124 -23.51 12.14 3.90
N LYS A 125 -22.51 11.39 4.41
CA LYS A 125 -22.65 10.67 5.69
C LYS A 125 -22.71 11.61 6.89
N LYS A 126 -21.94 12.71 6.88
CA LYS A 126 -21.99 13.72 7.94
C LYS A 126 -23.33 14.45 7.96
N GLU A 127 -23.83 14.87 6.80
CA GLU A 127 -25.12 15.56 6.68
C GLU A 127 -26.29 14.67 7.12
N ARG A 128 -26.27 13.37 6.76
CA ARG A 128 -27.29 12.43 7.24
C ARG A 128 -27.23 12.21 8.75
N ALA A 129 -26.04 12.06 9.31
CA ALA A 129 -25.87 11.88 10.75
C ALA A 129 -26.26 13.15 11.55
N GLU A 130 -26.07 14.33 10.96
CA GLU A 130 -26.47 15.61 11.56
C GLU A 130 -27.99 15.82 11.46
N ALA A 131 -28.60 15.52 10.31
CA ALA A 131 -30.06 15.57 10.14
C ALA A 131 -30.78 14.62 11.11
N GLU A 132 -30.28 13.39 11.27
CA GLU A 132 -30.85 12.41 12.18
C GLU A 132 -30.72 12.83 13.66
N ARG A 133 -29.65 13.55 14.02
CA ARG A 133 -29.47 14.15 15.35
C ARG A 133 -30.47 15.29 15.59
N ILE A 134 -30.67 16.16 14.61
CA ILE A 134 -31.61 17.27 14.70
C ILE A 134 -33.04 16.74 14.83
N GLU A 135 -33.43 15.74 14.03
CA GLU A 135 -34.76 15.11 14.15
C GLU A 135 -34.96 14.46 15.53
N ALA A 136 -33.95 13.76 16.06
CA ALA A 136 -34.03 13.15 17.38
C ALA A 136 -34.18 14.19 18.50
N GLU A 137 -33.49 15.34 18.42
CA GLU A 137 -33.65 16.45 19.36
C GLU A 137 -35.04 17.11 19.26
N THR A 138 -35.52 17.29 18.03
CA THR A 138 -36.84 17.91 17.79
C THR A 138 -37.95 17.02 18.35
N ARG A 139 -37.86 15.70 18.13
CA ARG A 139 -38.83 14.72 18.65
C ARG A 139 -38.86 14.67 20.18
N LYS A 140 -37.70 14.83 20.83
CA LYS A 140 -37.60 14.89 22.30
C LYS A 140 -38.19 16.19 22.86
N ARG A 141 -37.96 17.34 22.22
CA ARG A 141 -38.56 18.62 22.62
C ARG A 141 -40.08 18.59 22.53
N THR A 142 -40.65 18.03 21.46
CA THR A 142 -42.11 17.95 21.30
C THR A 142 -42.77 16.96 22.27
N ALA A 143 -42.03 15.96 22.77
CA ALA A 143 -42.55 15.00 23.75
C ALA A 143 -42.46 15.48 25.22
N THR A 144 -41.84 16.64 25.48
CA THR A 144 -41.64 17.19 26.84
C THR A 144 -42.55 18.40 27.13
N ILE A 145 -43.39 18.79 26.16
CA ILE A 145 -44.41 19.86 26.27
C ILE A 145 -45.78 19.18 26.34
#